data_AF-A0A261TLQ6-F1
#
_entry.id   AF-A0A261TLQ6-F1
#
_cell.length_a   1.000
_cell.length_b   1.000
_cell.length_c   1.000
_cell.angle_alpha   90.00
_cell.angle_beta   90.00
_cell.angle_gamma   90.00
#
_symmetry.space_group_name_H-M   'P 1'
#
loop_
_entity.id
_entity.type
_entity.pdbx_description
1 polymer ?
#
loop_
_entity_poly.entity_id
_entity_poly.type
_entity_poly.pdbx_seq_one_letter_code
_entity_poly.pdbx_strand_id
1 'polypeptide(L)'
;MADLLRAEVQAQRAPVAAGPSVRERGVRVQAIYGIGRHLMADVAIDGDVQRFRSGQEQARRRDARAAGEAGESYRLQRIEPPCVVLRHGSDTLRTCLLGASDPGAVR
;
A
#
# COMPACT_ATOMS: atom_id res chain seq x y z
N MET A 1 -38.15 -8.43 -21.46
CA MET A 1 -37.99 -7.27 -20.54
C MET A 1 -36.97 -7.60 -19.45
N ALA A 2 -35.70 -7.81 -19.83
CA ALA A 2 -34.62 -8.15 -18.88
C ALA A 2 -33.38 -7.24 -19.00
N ASP A 3 -33.43 -6.24 -19.90
CA ASP A 3 -32.28 -5.37 -20.22
C ASP A 3 -32.20 -4.09 -19.37
N LEU A 4 -33.24 -3.73 -18.61
CA LEU A 4 -33.25 -2.46 -17.88
C LEU A 4 -32.51 -2.49 -16.52
N LEU A 5 -32.24 -3.67 -15.95
CA LEU A 5 -31.58 -3.78 -14.64
C LEU A 5 -30.04 -3.81 -14.70
N ARG A 6 -29.44 -3.82 -15.90
CA ARG A 6 -27.98 -3.89 -16.07
C ARG A 6 -27.31 -2.51 -16.16
N ALA A 7 -28.07 -1.46 -16.42
CA ALA A 7 -27.53 -0.11 -16.64
C ALA A 7 -27.20 0.65 -15.33
N GLU A 8 -27.89 0.35 -14.23
CA GLU A 8 -27.77 1.14 -12.99
C GLU A 8 -26.57 0.77 -12.11
N VAL A 9 -25.98 -0.41 -12.32
CA VAL A 9 -24.79 -0.86 -11.56
C VAL A 9 -23.52 -0.14 -12.04
N GLN A 10 -23.52 0.47 -13.22
CA GLN A 10 -22.34 1.15 -13.78
C GLN A 10 -22.16 2.59 -13.29
N ALA A 11 -23.21 3.23 -12.78
CA ALA A 11 -23.18 4.66 -12.39
C ALA A 11 -22.59 4.91 -10.99
N GLN A 12 -22.26 3.86 -10.22
CA GLN A 12 -21.80 3.94 -8.83
C GLN A 12 -20.35 3.46 -8.67
N ARG A 13 -19.48 3.80 -9.61
CA ARG A 13 -18.05 3.92 -9.33
C ARG A 13 -17.65 5.36 -9.58
N ALA A 14 -18.14 6.25 -8.73
CA ALA A 14 -17.50 7.55 -8.55
C ALA A 14 -16.02 7.27 -8.26
N PRO A 15 -15.07 7.93 -8.94
CA PRO A 15 -13.68 7.86 -8.53
C PRO A 15 -13.65 8.38 -7.11
N VAL A 16 -13.41 7.49 -6.15
CA VAL A 16 -13.09 7.88 -4.78
C VAL A 16 -11.98 8.89 -4.95
N ALA A 17 -12.22 10.14 -4.55
CA ALA A 17 -11.23 11.21 -4.64
C ALA A 17 -9.93 10.63 -4.13
N ALA A 18 -8.98 10.42 -5.04
CA ALA A 18 -7.72 9.81 -4.70
C ALA A 18 -7.08 10.79 -3.74
N GLY A 19 -7.08 10.45 -2.44
CA GLY A 19 -6.20 11.11 -1.49
C GLY A 19 -4.79 11.13 -2.08
N PRO A 20 -3.91 12.03 -1.59
CA PRO A 20 -2.61 12.27 -2.21
C PRO A 20 -1.96 10.93 -2.55
N SER A 21 -1.51 10.81 -3.79
CA SER A 21 -1.08 9.53 -4.34
C SER A 21 -0.07 8.88 -3.38
N VAL A 22 -0.05 7.55 -3.32
CA VAL A 22 0.87 6.79 -2.45
C VAL A 22 2.32 7.32 -2.49
N ARG A 23 2.74 7.82 -3.67
CA ARG A 23 4.02 8.49 -3.90
C ARG A 23 4.11 9.90 -3.30
N GLU A 24 3.05 10.69 -3.35
CA GLU A 24 2.96 12.01 -2.70
C GLU A 24 3.04 11.90 -1.18
N ARG A 25 2.60 10.77 -0.61
CA ARG A 25 2.78 10.45 0.82
C ARG A 25 4.16 9.87 1.16
N GLY A 26 5.12 9.90 0.24
CA GLY A 26 6.48 9.41 0.49
C GLY A 26 6.62 7.90 0.67
N VAL A 27 5.56 7.10 0.44
CA VAL A 27 5.57 5.65 0.67
C VAL A 27 5.91 4.88 -0.61
N ARG A 28 6.99 4.09 -0.59
CA ARG A 28 7.44 3.30 -1.76
C ARG A 28 7.92 1.90 -1.37
N VAL A 29 7.38 0.87 -2.01
CA VAL A 29 7.92 -0.50 -1.89
C VAL A 29 9.24 -0.57 -2.66
N GLN A 30 10.30 -0.98 -1.97
CA GLN A 30 11.63 -1.17 -2.56
C GLN A 30 11.94 -2.63 -2.85
N ALA A 31 11.40 -3.55 -2.06
CA ALA A 31 11.57 -4.98 -2.28
C ALA A 31 10.44 -5.78 -1.64
N ILE A 32 10.10 -6.92 -2.25
CA ILE A 32 9.28 -7.98 -1.65
C ILE A 32 10.02 -9.29 -1.87
N TYR A 33 10.23 -10.05 -0.80
CA TYR A 33 11.04 -11.26 -0.82
C TYR A 33 10.60 -12.25 0.27
N GLY A 34 11.09 -13.49 0.19
CA GLY A 34 10.68 -14.59 1.05
C GLY A 34 9.66 -15.52 0.37
N ILE A 35 9.19 -16.54 1.11
CA ILE A 35 8.38 -17.63 0.58
C ILE A 35 7.20 -17.90 1.52
N GLY A 36 6.00 -18.03 0.94
CA GLY A 36 4.77 -18.37 1.67
C GLY A 36 4.51 -17.44 2.85
N ARG A 37 4.32 -18.01 4.05
CA ARG A 37 4.05 -17.24 5.28
C ARG A 37 5.22 -16.37 5.78
N HIS A 38 6.41 -16.52 5.20
CA HIS A 38 7.61 -15.78 5.58
C HIS A 38 7.94 -14.62 4.63
N LEU A 39 6.93 -14.13 3.89
CA LEU A 39 7.07 -12.94 3.06
C LEU A 39 7.46 -11.71 3.89
N MET A 40 8.34 -10.90 3.31
CA MET A 40 8.85 -9.66 3.86
C MET A 40 8.80 -8.57 2.78
N ALA A 41 8.63 -7.33 3.20
CA ALA A 41 8.69 -6.17 2.33
C ALA A 41 9.51 -5.06 2.97
N ASP A 42 10.43 -4.50 2.20
CA ASP A 42 11.15 -3.28 2.57
C ASP A 42 10.44 -2.10 1.91
N VAL A 43 9.93 -1.18 2.72
CA VAL A 43 9.12 -0.02 2.30
C VAL A 43 9.80 1.25 2.78
N ALA A 44 10.12 2.17 1.88
CA ALA A 44 10.54 3.52 2.23
C ALA A 44 9.31 4.35 2.63
N ILE A 45 9.34 4.99 3.78
CA ILE A 45 8.30 5.92 4.29
C ILE A 45 9.04 7.18 4.70
N ASP A 46 8.78 8.30 4.03
CA ASP A 46 9.43 9.60 4.27
C ASP A 46 10.97 9.55 4.25
N GLY A 47 11.54 8.60 3.49
CA GLY A 47 12.98 8.40 3.38
C GLY A 47 13.55 7.31 4.31
N ASP A 48 12.80 6.86 5.31
CA ASP A 48 13.20 5.76 6.19
C ASP A 48 12.74 4.40 5.68
N VAL A 49 13.65 3.42 5.69
CA VAL A 49 13.32 2.06 5.28
C VAL A 49 12.80 1.26 6.46
N GLN A 50 11.53 0.85 6.34
CA GLN A 50 10.85 0.00 7.28
C GLN A 50 10.64 -1.39 6.69
N ARG A 51 10.88 -2.43 7.50
CA ARG A 51 10.68 -3.83 7.11
C ARG A 51 9.42 -4.38 7.72
N PHE A 52 8.48 -4.74 6.86
CA PHE A 52 7.26 -5.44 7.21
C PHE A 52 7.42 -6.95 6.99
N ARG A 53 6.77 -7.75 7.83
CA ARG A 53 6.77 -9.21 7.74
C ARG A 53 5.33 -9.71 7.79
N SER A 54 5.00 -10.66 6.91
CA SER A 54 3.67 -11.27 6.91
C SER A 54 3.31 -11.80 8.30
N GLY A 55 2.10 -11.48 8.76
CA GLY A 55 1.63 -11.83 10.11
C GLY A 55 2.12 -10.90 11.23
N GLN A 56 2.91 -9.87 10.92
CA GLN A 56 3.31 -8.83 11.89
C GLN A 56 2.79 -7.47 11.44
N GLU A 57 1.86 -6.90 12.21
CA GLU A 57 1.30 -5.58 11.90
C GLU A 57 2.35 -4.47 11.98
N GLN A 58 3.31 -4.57 12.89
CA GLN A 58 4.31 -3.53 13.11
C GLN A 58 5.57 -3.77 12.28
N ALA A 59 6.06 -2.71 11.66
CA ALA A 59 7.34 -2.76 10.97
C ALA A 59 8.49 -2.85 11.97
N ARG A 60 9.60 -3.43 11.53
CA ARG A 60 10.90 -3.24 12.17
C ARG A 60 11.64 -2.16 11.37
N ARG A 61 12.08 -1.08 12.03
CA ARG A 61 12.95 -0.09 11.37
C ARG A 61 14.25 -0.79 10.95
N ARG A 62 14.65 -0.63 9.68
CA ARG A 62 15.88 -1.22 9.15
C ARG A 62 17.06 -0.28 9.34
N ASP A 63 16.84 1.02 9.12
CA ASP A 63 17.85 2.06 9.22
C ASP A 63 17.44 3.09 10.27
N ALA A 64 18.28 3.30 11.28
CA ALA A 64 18.01 4.18 12.43
C ALA A 64 18.47 5.65 12.23
N ARG A 65 18.86 6.02 11.00
CA ARG A 65 19.58 7.28 10.74
C ARG A 65 18.70 8.54 10.66
N ALA A 66 17.39 8.43 10.48
CA ALA A 66 16.49 9.56 10.70
C ALA A 66 15.63 9.29 11.95
N ALA A 67 16.08 9.82 13.07
CA ALA A 67 15.29 9.90 14.29
C ALA A 67 14.27 11.05 14.15
N GLY A 68 13.40 10.97 13.15
CA GLY A 68 12.12 11.67 13.16
C GLY A 68 11.11 10.77 13.86
N GLU A 69 10.21 11.35 14.66
CA GLU A 69 8.99 10.69 15.06
C GLU A 69 8.35 10.15 13.78
N ALA A 70 8.32 8.82 13.61
CA ALA A 70 7.63 8.25 12.46
C ALA A 70 6.17 8.57 12.72
N GLY A 71 5.68 9.62 12.04
CA GLY A 71 4.29 10.04 12.07
C GLY A 71 3.40 8.81 11.92
N GLU A 72 2.40 8.73 12.79
CA GLU A 72 1.32 7.73 12.77
C GLU A 72 1.71 6.37 12.17
N SER A 73 2.27 5.49 13.01
CA SER A 73 2.79 4.16 12.65
C SER A 73 1.94 3.41 11.60
N TYR A 74 2.42 3.36 10.35
CA TYR A 74 1.84 2.48 9.33
C TYR A 74 1.84 1.03 9.82
N ARG A 75 0.68 0.37 9.73
CA ARG A 75 0.52 -1.04 10.10
C ARG A 75 0.35 -1.91 8.86
N LEU A 76 1.09 -3.01 8.79
CA LEU A 76 0.88 -4.00 7.74
C LEU A 76 -0.48 -4.67 7.91
N GLN A 77 -1.25 -4.66 6.82
CA GLN A 77 -2.44 -5.50 6.70
C GLN A 77 -2.07 -6.81 6.01
N ARG A 78 -1.40 -6.73 4.85
CA ARG A 78 -1.05 -7.89 4.02
C ARG A 78 0.06 -7.57 3.03
N ILE A 79 0.88 -8.58 2.73
CA ILE A 79 1.82 -8.56 1.61
C ILE A 79 1.19 -9.39 0.50
N GLU A 80 0.90 -8.74 -0.63
CA GLU A 80 0.29 -9.35 -1.80
C GLU A 80 1.16 -9.05 -3.01
N PRO A 81 2.23 -9.84 -3.25
CA PRO A 81 3.17 -9.55 -4.33
C PRO A 81 2.43 -9.27 -5.65
N PRO A 82 2.77 -8.19 -6.38
CA PRO A 82 3.94 -7.30 -6.20
C PRO A 82 3.69 -6.09 -5.28
N CYS A 83 2.65 -6.11 -4.46
CA CYS A 83 2.19 -4.98 -3.66
C CYS A 83 2.15 -5.28 -2.16
N VAL A 84 2.02 -4.22 -1.37
CA VAL A 84 1.84 -4.23 0.07
C VAL A 84 0.62 -3.37 0.39
N VAL A 85 -0.21 -3.85 1.31
CA VAL A 85 -1.32 -3.08 1.85
C VAL A 85 -1.01 -2.71 3.29
N LEU A 86 -1.00 -1.40 3.55
CA LEU A 86 -0.75 -0.78 4.84
C LEU A 86 -2.01 -0.07 5.32
N ARG A 87 -2.13 0.12 6.63
CA ARG A 87 -3.14 0.97 7.27
C ARG A 87 -2.45 2.13 7.98
N HIS A 88 -3.02 3.33 7.83
CA HIS A 88 -2.58 4.56 8.48
C HIS A 88 -3.81 5.28 9.03
N GLY A 89 -4.00 5.27 10.36
CA GLY A 89 -5.27 5.66 10.96
C GLY A 89 -6.43 4.80 10.40
N SER A 90 -7.42 5.44 9.78
CA SER A 90 -8.53 4.81 9.06
C SER A 90 -8.23 4.49 7.60
N ASP A 91 -7.15 5.04 7.04
CA ASP A 91 -6.84 4.92 5.62
C ASP A 91 -6.18 3.57 5.33
N THR A 92 -6.56 2.96 4.20
CA THR A 92 -5.87 1.80 3.64
C THR A 92 -5.08 2.23 2.41
N LEU A 93 -3.78 1.94 2.44
CA LEU A 93 -2.83 2.30 1.40
C LEU A 93 -2.31 1.05 0.71
N ARG A 94 -2.55 0.92 -0.59
CA ARG A 94 -1.93 -0.12 -1.42
C ARG A 94 -0.77 0.50 -2.20
N THR A 95 0.42 -0.08 -2.07
CA THR A 95 1.63 0.39 -2.76
C THR A 95 2.33 -0.80 -3.42
N CYS A 96 2.80 -0.63 -4.64
CA CYS A 96 3.40 -1.72 -5.42
C CYS A 96 4.87 -1.45 -5.69
N LEU A 97 5.63 -2.54 -5.86
CA LEU A 97 7.01 -2.47 -6.34
C LEU A 97 7.03 -1.74 -7.69
N LEU A 98 7.92 -0.76 -7.85
CA LEU A 98 8.03 0.05 -9.07
C LEU A 98 8.05 -0.84 -10.33
N GLY A 99 7.16 -0.57 -11.29
CA GLY A 99 7.00 -1.34 -12.53
C GLY A 99 5.82 -2.33 -12.51
N ALA A 100 5.27 -2.65 -11.33
CA ALA A 100 3.96 -3.28 -11.23
C ALA A 100 2.89 -2.19 -11.31
N SER A 101 2.25 -2.03 -12.46
CA SER A 101 1.19 -1.04 -12.66
C SER A 101 0.12 -1.20 -11.57
N ASP A 102 -0.17 -0.11 -10.88
CA ASP A 102 -1.41 0.01 -10.13
C ASP A 102 -2.54 0.06 -11.18
N PRO A 103 -3.53 -0.85 -11.21
CA PRO A 103 -4.59 -0.83 -12.21
C PRO A 103 -5.48 0.44 -12.18
N GLY A 104 -5.19 1.42 -11.31
CA GLY A 104 -5.76 2.77 -11.33
C GLY A 104 -4.84 3.88 -11.87
N ALA A 105 -3.62 3.55 -12.29
CA ALA A 105 -2.65 4.51 -12.83
C ALA A 105 -2.49 4.33 -14.35
N VAL A 106 -3.57 4.52 -15.11
CA VAL A 106 -3.47 4.81 -16.55
C VAL A 106 -3.83 6.29 -16.72
N ARG A 107 -2.88 7.01 -17.31
CA ARG A 107 -2.91 8.45 -17.58
C ARG A 107 -4.14 8.89 -18.36
#